data_AF-W7B9C7-F1
#
_entry.id   AF-W7B9C7-F1
#
_cell.length_a   1.000
_cell.length_b   1.000
_cell.length_c   1.000
_cell.angle_alpha   90.00
_cell.angle_beta   90.00
_cell.angle_gamma   90.00
#
_symmetry.space_group_name_H-M   'P 1'
#
loop_
_entity.id
_entity.type
_entity.pdbx_description
1 polymer ?
#
loop_
_entity_poly.entity_id
_entity_poly.type
_entity_poly.pdbx_seq_one_letter_code
_entity_poly.pdbx_strand_id
1 'polypeptide(L)'
;MVETKEPGKIDRVNHFIKNQWFGNQRVLDVVYEWEDINIQTGIGDTIIDLGNTVLPTGESVIMIRSISGKIRLLVPFDLGICLEHSAIFGKLQYDKKNNIRSK
;
A
#
# COMPACT_ATOMS: atom_id res chain seq x y z
N MET A 1 14.50 -20.36 -39.07
CA MET A 1 13.21 -20.29 -38.35
C MET A 1 13.57 -20.19 -36.88
N VAL A 2 13.45 -19.01 -36.27
CA VAL A 2 13.84 -18.79 -34.87
C VAL A 2 12.64 -19.18 -34.02
N GLU A 3 12.83 -20.15 -33.14
CA GLU A 3 11.79 -20.63 -32.24
C GLU A 3 11.58 -19.58 -31.12
N THR A 4 10.48 -18.83 -31.20
CA THR A 4 10.08 -17.90 -30.15
C THR A 4 9.41 -18.70 -29.04
N LYS A 5 10.07 -18.81 -27.90
CA LYS A 5 9.50 -19.35 -26.68
C LYS A 5 8.29 -18.49 -26.29
N GLU A 6 7.11 -19.10 -26.16
CA GLU A 6 5.93 -18.41 -25.66
C GLU A 6 6.26 -17.76 -24.30
N PRO A 7 5.77 -16.54 -24.01
CA PRO A 7 6.06 -15.88 -22.75
C PRO A 7 5.60 -16.83 -21.63
N GLY A 8 6.56 -17.27 -20.83
CA GLY A 8 6.31 -18.23 -19.75
C GLY A 8 5.15 -17.72 -18.90
N LYS A 9 4.22 -18.61 -18.55
CA LYS A 9 3.14 -18.37 -17.59
C LYS A 9 3.67 -17.46 -16.48
N ILE A 10 3.22 -16.21 -16.47
CA ILE A 10 3.41 -15.34 -15.32
C ILE A 10 2.58 -16.01 -14.24
N ASP A 11 3.24 -16.61 -13.27
CA ASP A 11 2.58 -17.11 -12.07
C ASP A 11 1.93 -15.89 -11.43
N ARG A 12 0.63 -15.71 -11.67
CA ARG A 12 -0.20 -14.73 -10.97
C ARG A 12 -0.24 -15.18 -9.51
N VAL A 13 0.80 -14.84 -8.75
CA VAL A 13 0.86 -15.07 -7.32
C VAL A 13 -0.26 -14.22 -6.76
N ASN A 14 -1.38 -14.88 -6.45
CA ASN A 14 -2.59 -14.24 -5.96
C ASN A 14 -2.25 -13.63 -4.59
N HIS A 15 -1.86 -12.35 -4.58
CA HIS A 15 -1.40 -11.67 -3.38
C HIS A 15 -2.62 -11.26 -2.56
N PHE A 16 -3.16 -12.22 -1.81
CA PHE A 16 -4.23 -11.94 -0.87
C PHE A 16 -3.68 -11.16 0.32
N ILE A 17 -3.99 -9.86 0.36
CA ILE A 17 -3.80 -9.07 1.58
C ILE A 17 -4.77 -9.63 2.63
N LYS A 18 -4.21 -10.28 3.67
CA LYS A 18 -5.01 -10.79 4.79
C LYS A 18 -5.53 -9.61 5.61
N ASN A 19 -6.85 -9.51 5.70
CA ASN A 19 -7.52 -8.57 6.60
C ASN A 19 -7.45 -9.09 8.03
N GLN A 20 -6.87 -8.29 8.93
CA GLN A 20 -6.76 -8.58 10.35
C GLN A 20 -7.77 -7.76 11.16
N TRP A 21 -8.65 -8.45 11.89
CA TRP A 21 -9.68 -7.80 12.70
C TRP A 21 -9.18 -7.32 14.06
N PHE A 22 -8.05 -7.82 14.55
CA PHE A 22 -7.49 -7.45 15.85
C PHE A 22 -5.97 -7.42 15.84
N GLY A 23 -5.38 -6.40 16.47
CA GLY A 23 -3.94 -6.27 16.64
C GLY A 23 -3.26 -5.45 15.55
N ASN A 24 -1.93 -5.32 15.64
CA ASN A 24 -1.17 -4.49 14.73
C ASN A 24 -0.89 -5.24 13.43
N GLN A 25 -1.11 -4.56 12.29
CA GLN A 25 -0.88 -5.11 10.96
C GLN A 25 0.18 -4.28 10.24
N ARG A 26 1.16 -4.94 9.63
CA ARG A 26 2.07 -4.34 8.65
C ARG A 26 1.81 -4.97 7.30
N VAL A 27 1.43 -4.17 6.31
CA VAL A 27 1.17 -4.62 4.94
C VAL A 27 2.35 -4.20 4.06
N LEU A 28 2.70 -5.10 3.14
CA LEU A 28 3.67 -4.93 2.03
C LEU A 28 5.15 -5.12 2.43
N ASP A 29 5.64 -6.35 2.28
CA ASP A 29 7.04 -6.75 2.55
C ASP A 29 7.71 -7.45 1.34
N VAL A 30 7.07 -7.43 0.16
CA VAL A 30 7.53 -8.11 -1.05
C VAL A 30 7.21 -7.29 -2.31
N VAL A 31 8.05 -7.40 -3.34
CA VAL A 31 7.85 -6.78 -4.66
C VAL A 31 6.80 -7.58 -5.43
N TYR A 32 5.73 -6.93 -5.89
CA TYR A 32 4.66 -7.53 -6.71
C TYR A 32 4.30 -6.60 -7.88
N GLU A 33 3.70 -7.17 -8.92
CA GLU A 33 3.02 -6.41 -9.97
C GLU A 33 1.72 -5.86 -9.41
N TRP A 34 1.55 -4.54 -9.44
CA TRP A 34 0.47 -3.86 -8.75
C TRP A 34 -0.93 -4.21 -9.27
N GLU A 35 -1.84 -4.46 -8.34
CA GLU A 35 -3.28 -4.47 -8.55
C GLU A 35 -3.93 -3.53 -7.52
N ASP A 36 -5.15 -3.04 -7.79
CA ASP A 36 -5.87 -2.20 -6.84
C ASP A 36 -6.09 -2.90 -5.50
N ILE A 37 -5.82 -2.17 -4.43
CA ILE A 37 -5.73 -2.74 -3.08
C ILE A 37 -7.00 -2.43 -2.28
N ASN A 38 -7.57 -3.45 -1.65
CA ASN A 38 -8.68 -3.30 -0.71
C ASN A 38 -8.30 -3.88 0.67
N ILE A 39 -8.10 -3.00 1.65
CA ILE A 39 -7.71 -3.36 3.01
C ILE A 39 -8.89 -3.11 3.96
N GLN A 40 -9.19 -4.10 4.80
CA GLN A 40 -10.09 -3.96 5.94
C GLN A 40 -9.37 -4.37 7.22
N THR A 41 -9.36 -3.46 8.18
CA THR A 41 -8.74 -3.65 9.50
C THR A 41 -9.80 -3.48 10.58
N GLY A 42 -9.69 -4.23 11.67
CA GLY A 42 -10.58 -4.05 12.82
C GLY A 42 -9.99 -3.10 13.86
N ILE A 43 -9.73 -3.60 15.06
CA ILE A 43 -9.21 -2.82 16.19
C ILE A 43 -7.68 -2.97 16.26
N GLY A 44 -6.96 -1.88 16.08
CA GLY A 44 -5.50 -1.83 16.22
C GLY A 44 -4.85 -0.88 15.22
N ASP A 45 -3.53 -0.71 15.35
CA ASP A 45 -2.79 0.16 14.46
C ASP A 45 -2.37 -0.58 13.19
N THR A 46 -2.48 0.08 12.05
CA THR A 46 -2.12 -0.50 10.75
C THR A 46 -1.07 0.36 10.07
N ILE A 47 0.03 -0.26 9.65
CA ILE A 47 1.09 0.38 8.84
C ILE A 47 1.05 -0.25 7.45
N ILE A 48 0.97 0.59 6.43
CA ILE A 48 1.02 0.20 5.02
C ILE A 48 2.25 0.86 4.43
N ASP A 49 3.18 0.05 3.93
CA ASP A 49 4.48 0.51 3.44
C ASP A 49 4.57 0.39 1.91
N LEU A 50 4.38 1.50 1.20
CA LEU A 50 4.52 1.54 -0.27
C LEU A 50 5.98 1.73 -0.71
N GLY A 51 6.94 1.74 0.22
CA GLY A 51 8.35 1.97 -0.10
C GLY A 51 8.98 0.92 -1.01
N ASN A 52 8.48 -0.32 -0.96
CA ASN A 52 9.01 -1.47 -1.70
C ASN A 52 8.08 -1.95 -2.83
N THR A 53 7.08 -1.16 -3.20
CA THR A 53 6.12 -1.53 -4.25
C THR A 53 6.50 -0.93 -5.60
N VAL A 54 6.39 -1.73 -6.67
CA VAL A 54 6.50 -1.23 -8.03
C VAL A 54 5.10 -0.84 -8.50
N LEU A 55 4.84 0.47 -8.57
CA LEU A 55 3.58 0.96 -9.11
C LEU A 55 3.58 0.82 -10.64
N PRO A 56 2.45 0.44 -11.26
CA PRO A 56 2.34 0.32 -12.70
C PRO A 56 2.33 1.72 -13.32
N THR A 57 2.58 1.80 -14.62
CA THR A 57 2.40 3.05 -15.35
C THR A 57 0.93 3.41 -15.40
N GLY A 58 0.54 4.50 -14.73
CA GLY A 58 -0.85 4.97 -14.68
C GLY A 58 -1.28 5.35 -13.26
N GLU A 59 -2.56 5.13 -12.97
CA GLU A 59 -3.16 5.37 -11.65
C GLU A 59 -3.23 4.07 -10.85
N SER A 60 -3.08 4.19 -9.53
CA SER A 60 -3.12 3.08 -8.59
C SER A 60 -4.05 3.44 -7.45
N VAL A 61 -5.07 2.62 -7.19
CA VAL A 61 -6.07 2.93 -6.17
C VAL A 61 -5.89 2.01 -4.96
N ILE A 62 -5.85 2.63 -3.77
CA ILE A 62 -5.82 1.94 -2.48
C ILE A 62 -7.05 2.36 -1.71
N MET A 63 -7.88 1.40 -1.34
CA MET A 63 -9.03 1.61 -0.47
C MET A 63 -8.77 0.99 0.91
N ILE A 64 -8.84 1.81 1.95
CA ILE A 64 -8.58 1.39 3.33
C ILE A 64 -9.83 1.64 4.17
N ARG A 65 -10.33 0.60 4.86
CA ARG A 65 -11.40 0.72 5.86
C ARG A 65 -10.89 0.19 7.20
N SER A 66 -11.12 0.93 8.27
CA SER A 66 -10.80 0.49 9.63
C SER A 66 -11.94 0.80 10.58
N ILE A 67 -12.12 -0.06 11.58
CA ILE A 67 -13.08 0.19 12.67
C ILE A 67 -12.48 1.18 13.68
N SER A 68 -11.27 0.93 14.17
CA SER A 68 -10.63 1.76 15.19
C SER A 68 -9.12 1.55 15.24
N GLY A 69 -8.38 2.65 15.27
CA GLY A 69 -6.93 2.65 15.43
C GLY A 69 -6.24 3.60 14.46
N LYS A 70 -4.93 3.72 14.58
CA LYS A 70 -4.14 4.60 13.71
C LYS A 70 -3.74 3.87 12.44
N ILE A 71 -4.08 4.44 11.30
CA ILE A 71 -3.57 4.02 9.99
C ILE A 71 -2.37 4.91 9.65
N ARG A 72 -1.24 4.29 9.27
CA ARG A 72 -0.05 4.97 8.75
C ARG A 72 0.27 4.45 7.36
N LEU A 73 0.16 5.33 6.36
CA LEU A 73 0.56 5.05 4.99
C LEU A 73 1.93 5.67 4.74
N LEU A 74 2.93 4.86 4.44
CA LEU A 74 4.27 5.31 4.05
C LEU A 74 4.33 5.32 2.53
N VAL A 75 4.45 6.50 1.95
CA VAL A 75 4.48 6.70 0.49
C VAL A 75 5.88 7.18 0.06
N PRO A 76 6.45 6.62 -1.02
CA PRO A 76 7.63 7.17 -1.69
C PRO A 76 7.50 8.66 -2.03
N PHE A 77 8.61 9.40 -1.96
CA PHE A 77 8.62 10.86 -2.11
C PHE A 77 8.41 11.34 -3.55
N ASP A 78 8.61 10.46 -4.51
CA ASP A 78 8.55 10.65 -5.96
C ASP A 78 7.18 10.31 -6.56
N LEU A 79 6.19 10.02 -5.72
CA LEU A 79 4.82 9.71 -6.13
C LEU A 79 3.86 10.86 -5.86
N GLY A 80 3.03 11.17 -6.85
CA GLY A 80 1.85 12.01 -6.66
C GLY A 80 0.79 11.25 -5.88
N ILE A 81 0.20 11.89 -4.87
CA ILE A 81 -0.89 11.31 -4.09
C ILE A 81 -2.16 12.15 -4.23
N CYS A 82 -3.29 11.47 -4.39
CA CYS A 82 -4.61 12.03 -4.18
C CYS A 82 -5.27 11.25 -3.06
N LEU A 83 -5.85 11.95 -2.08
CA LEU A 83 -6.36 11.32 -0.86
C LEU A 83 -7.74 11.86 -0.52
N GLU A 84 -8.70 10.94 -0.44
CA GLU A 84 -10.02 11.20 0.11
C GLU A 84 -10.15 10.56 1.49
N HIS A 85 -10.48 11.38 2.49
CA HIS A 85 -10.61 10.95 3.88
C HIS A 85 -12.04 11.14 4.36
N SER A 86 -12.70 10.03 4.71
CA SER A 86 -14.02 10.02 5.33
C SER A 86 -13.96 9.27 6.65
N ALA A 87 -14.37 9.92 7.72
CA ALA A 87 -14.40 9.34 9.06
C ALA A 87 -15.53 9.97 9.89
N ILE A 88 -16.17 9.18 10.74
CA ILE A 88 -17.09 9.70 11.77
C ILE A 88 -16.27 10.44 12.85
N PHE A 89 -15.14 9.85 13.25
CA PHE A 89 -14.20 10.42 14.22
C PHE A 89 -12.76 10.21 13.76
N GLY A 90 -11.92 11.21 13.99
CA GLY A 90 -10.50 11.18 13.61
C GLY A 90 -10.16 12.24 12.58
N LYS A 91 -8.86 12.34 12.26
CA LYS A 91 -8.34 13.30 11.29
C LYS A 91 -7.23 12.66 10.47
N LEU A 92 -7.11 13.12 9.23
CA LEU A 92 -5.93 12.87 8.43
C LEU A 92 -4.81 13.80 8.88
N GLN A 93 -3.60 13.26 9.00
CA GLN A 93 -2.39 14.04 9.17
C GLN A 93 -1.38 13.61 8.10
N TYR A 94 -0.89 14.59 7.34
CA TYR A 94 0.20 14.41 6.39
C TYR A 94 1.50 14.93 7.01
N ASP A 95 2.54 14.09 7.02
CA ASP A 95 3.86 14.45 7.52
C ASP A 95 4.90 14.26 6.41
N LYS A 96 5.53 15.36 6.01
CA LYS A 96 6.64 15.35 5.04
C LYS A 96 7.94 15.27 5.83
N LYS A 97 8.54 14.08 5.88
CA LYS A 97 9.81 13.86 6.56
C LYS A 97 10.95 14.57 5.80
N ASN A 98 11.29 15.79 6.21
CA ASN A 98 12.43 16.53 5.69
C ASN A 98 13.74 15.99 6.32
N ASN A 99 14.57 15.31 5.52
CA ASN A 99 15.92 14.92 5.93
C ASN A 99 16.87 16.13 5.80
N ILE A 100 16.81 17.06 6.74
CA ILE A 100 17.90 18.03 6.93
C ILE A 100 18.84 17.44 7.99
N ARG A 101 19.83 16.65 7.54
CA ARG A 101 21.00 16.36 8.37
C ARG A 101 21.84 17.63 8.41
N SER A 102 21.79 18.38 9.51
CA SER A 102 22.86 19.33 9.81
C SER A 102 24.11 18.52 10.13
N LYS A 103 25.17 18.73 9.33
CA LYS A 103 26.54 18.39 9.74
C LYS A 103 26.97 19.29 10.89
#